data_AF-A0ABD0N8N3-F1
#
_entry.id   AF-A0ABD0N8N3-F1
#
_cell.length_a   1.000
_cell.length_b   1.000
_cell.length_c   1.000
_cell.angle_alpha   90.00
_cell.angle_beta   90.00
_cell.angle_gamma   90.00
#
_symmetry.space_group_name_H-M   'P 1'
#
loop_
_entity.id
_entity.type
_entity.pdbx_description
1 polymer ?
#
loop_
_entity_poly.entity_id
_entity_poly.type
_entity_poly.pdbx_seq_one_letter_code
_entity_poly.pdbx_strand_id
1 'polypeptide(L)' 'SKWMVAGNADSPVPPRVYIHPDSPASGETWMRQVISFDKLKLTNNELDDQGH' A
#
# COMPACT_ATOMS: atom_id res chain seq x y z
N SER A 1 18.66 -0.09 -22.32
CA SER A 1 18.91 -0.41 -20.90
C SER A 1 18.00 -1.55 -20.47
N LYS A 2 18.50 -2.52 -19.70
CA LYS A 2 17.72 -3.68 -19.24
C LYS A 2 17.98 -3.91 -17.74
N TRP A 3 16.95 -4.30 -17.00
CA TRP A 3 17.10 -4.79 -15.62
C TRP A 3 17.78 -6.17 -15.64
N MET A 4 18.64 -6.42 -14.65
CA MET A 4 19.31 -7.72 -14.46
C MET A 4 19.21 -8.14 -12.99
N VAL A 5 19.23 -9.45 -12.74
CA VAL A 5 19.25 -10.01 -11.39
C VAL A 5 20.64 -9.80 -10.78
N ALA A 6 20.70 -9.23 -9.58
CA ALA A 6 21.96 -8.96 -8.87
C ALA A 6 22.19 -9.87 -7.64
N GLY A 7 21.22 -10.71 -7.28
CA GLY A 7 21.30 -11.59 -6.11
C GLY A 7 19.94 -11.84 -5.46
N ASN A 8 19.97 -12.32 -4.21
CA ASN A 8 18.80 -12.48 -3.37
C ASN A 8 18.39 -11.15 -2.74
N ALA A 9 17.07 -10.93 -2.55
CA ALA A 9 16.56 -9.78 -1.82
C ALA A 9 16.75 -9.98 -0.30
N ASP A 10 16.73 -8.86 0.44
CA ASP A 10 16.66 -8.87 1.90
C ASP A 10 15.37 -9.54 2.39
N SER A 11 15.34 -9.89 3.68
CA SER A 11 14.14 -10.47 4.30
C SER A 11 12.95 -9.53 4.13
N PRO A 12 11.76 -10.03 3.75
CA PRO A 12 10.58 -9.18 3.60
C PRO A 12 10.19 -8.59 4.96
N VAL A 13 9.81 -7.31 4.94
CA VAL A 13 9.16 -6.65 6.08
C VAL A 13 7.72 -7.17 6.24
N PRO A 14 7.17 -7.20 7.46
CA PRO A 14 5.76 -7.53 7.66
C PRO A 14 4.87 -6.62 6.78
N PRO A 15 3.84 -7.17 6.13
CA PRO A 15 2.99 -6.39 5.24
C PRO A 15 2.23 -5.32 6.03
N ARG A 16 2.33 -4.07 5.58
CA ARG A 16 1.52 -2.95 6.05
C ARG A 16 0.32 -2.80 5.11
N VAL A 17 -0.88 -2.62 5.66
CA VAL A 17 -2.12 -2.53 4.88
C VAL A 17 -2.72 -1.14 5.03
N TYR A 18 -2.95 -0.47 3.91
CA TYR A 18 -3.76 0.74 3.87
C TYR A 18 -5.24 0.38 3.69
N ILE A 19 -6.06 0.68 4.69
CA ILE A 19 -7.51 0.52 4.61
C ILE A 19 -8.10 1.84 4.12
N HIS A 20 -8.88 1.79 3.04
CA HIS A 20 -9.55 2.98 2.51
C HIS A 20 -10.44 3.61 3.60
N PRO A 21 -10.39 4.94 3.82
CA PRO A 21 -11.05 5.61 4.94
C PRO A 21 -12.56 5.41 5.00
N ASP A 22 -13.20 5.14 3.86
CA ASP A 22 -14.63 4.85 3.79
C ASP A 22 -15.01 3.44 4.28
N SER A 23 -14.05 2.62 4.74
CA SER A 23 -14.32 1.25 5.21
C SER A 23 -14.76 1.19 6.67
N PRO A 24 -15.67 0.25 7.05
CA PRO A 24 -16.43 -0.61 6.16
C PRO A 24 -17.59 0.15 5.49
N ALA A 25 -17.81 -0.14 4.21
CA ALA A 25 -18.95 0.40 3.45
C ALA A 25 -19.62 -0.72 2.63
N SER A 26 -20.89 -0.52 2.30
CA SER A 26 -21.66 -1.46 1.46
C SER A 26 -21.15 -1.44 0.02
N GLY A 27 -21.42 -2.51 -0.73
CA GLY A 27 -21.11 -2.55 -2.16
C GLY A 27 -21.78 -1.42 -2.94
N GLU A 28 -23.01 -1.05 -2.56
CA GLU A 28 -23.71 0.09 -3.17
C GLU A 28 -22.93 1.39 -3.01
N THR A 29 -22.37 1.67 -1.82
CA THR A 29 -21.54 2.86 -1.60
C THR A 29 -20.29 2.84 -2.48
N TRP A 30 -19.59 1.72 -2.55
CA TRP A 30 -18.36 1.58 -3.35
C TRP A 30 -18.58 1.77 -4.84
N MET A 31 -19.74 1.35 -5.36
CA MET A 31 -20.04 1.42 -6.80
C MET A 31 -20.51 2.81 -7.27
N ARG A 32 -20.73 3.78 -6.36
CA ARG A 32 -21.23 5.12 -6.72
C ARG A 32 -20.19 5.98 -7.46
N GLN A 33 -18.90 5.72 -7.26
CA GLN A 33 -17.82 6.49 -7.88
C GLN A 33 -16.51 5.68 -7.90
N VAL A 34 -15.50 6.21 -8.60
CA VAL A 34 -14.15 5.64 -8.58
C VAL A 34 -13.58 5.66 -7.16
N ILE A 35 -12.98 4.53 -6.76
CA ILE A 35 -12.30 4.38 -5.47
C ILE A 35 -10.84 4.79 -5.66
N SER A 36 -10.38 5.82 -4.95
CA SER A 36 -9.01 6.35 -5.06
C SER A 36 -8.13 5.88 -3.90
N PHE A 37 -6.88 5.52 -4.21
CA PHE A 37 -5.83 5.22 -3.24
C PHE A 37 -4.67 6.24 -3.34
N ASP A 38 -4.95 7.45 -3.82
CA ASP A 38 -3.97 8.54 -3.97
C ASP A 38 -3.32 8.99 -2.66
N LYS A 39 -3.96 8.73 -1.52
CA LYS A 39 -3.44 8.99 -0.17
C LYS A 39 -2.50 7.90 0.34
N LEU A 40 -2.34 6.78 -0.38
CA LEU A 40 -1.38 5.74 -0.04
C LEU A 40 0.03 6.31 -0.17
N LYS A 41 0.87 6.02 0.82
CA LYS A 41 2.27 6.41 0.83
C LYS A 41 3.13 5.14 0.84
N LEU A 42 4.35 5.27 0.31
CA LEU A 42 5.38 4.25 0.37
C LEU A 42 6.55 4.84 1.16
N THR A 43 7.10 4.07 2.08
CA THR A 43 8.24 4.48 2.91
C THR A 43 9.33 3.41 2.87
N ASN A 44 10.58 3.86 2.92
CA ASN A 44 11.75 3.02 3.17
C ASN A 44 12.25 3.14 4.62
N ASN A 45 11.54 3.87 5.47
CA ASN A 45 11.83 3.96 6.91
C ASN A 45 11.17 2.78 7.64
N GLU A 46 11.97 1.79 8.03
CA GLU A 46 11.50 0.60 8.75
C GLU A 46 10.83 0.90 10.10
N LEU A 47 11.21 2.03 10.72
CA LEU A 47 10.68 2.51 11.99
C LEU A 47 9.56 3.54 11.83
N ASP A 48 8.98 3.67 10.64
CA ASP A 48 7.87 4.59 10.41
C ASP A 48 6.68 4.23 11.31
N ASP A 49 6.31 5.18 12.17
CA ASP A 49 5.24 5.12 13.16
C ASP A 49 3.92 5.72 12.65
N GLN A 50 3.93 6.29 11.44
CA GLN A 50 2.78 6.93 10.81
C GLN A 50 1.90 5.93 10.02
N GLY A 51 2.33 4.67 9.93
CA GLY A 51 1.60 3.61 9.24
C GLY A 51 1.65 3.75 7.71
N HIS A 52 2.71 4.36 7.18
CA HIS A 52 2.98 4.38 5.74
C HIS A 52 3.52 3.03 5.24
#